data_AF-A0A8X6SNH1-F1
#
_entry.id   AF-A0A8X6SNH1-F1
#
_cell.length_a   1.000
_cell.length_b   1.000
_cell.length_c   1.000
_cell.angle_alpha   90.00
_cell.angle_beta   90.00
_cell.angle_gamma   90.00
#
_symmetry.space_group_name_H-M   'P 1'
#
loop_
_entity.id
_entity.type
_entity.pdbx_description
1 polymer ?
#
loop_
_entity_poly.entity_id
_entity_poly.type
_entity_poly.pdbx_seq_one_letter_code
_entity_poly.pdbx_strand_id
1 'polypeptide(L)'
;MKKREITDLRLLRTIHGLERMEWPAQTPELNPIENISDYLDRQITALNLLRVSLHVLEEGLLCVWSSLPISLSDRLLSRCRQ
;
A
#
# COMPACT_ATOMS: atom_id res chain seq x y z
N MET A 1 -25.69 -0.60 12.12
CA MET A 1 -24.69 0.29 12.77
C MET A 1 -23.45 0.57 11.89
N LYS A 2 -23.57 0.64 10.53
CA LYS A 2 -22.45 0.85 9.58
C LYS A 2 -22.46 2.18 8.84
N LYS A 3 -23.49 3.02 9.05
CA LYS A 3 -23.69 4.28 8.29
C LYS A 3 -22.99 5.49 8.92
N ARG A 4 -22.66 5.45 10.22
CA ARG A 4 -21.96 6.55 10.91
C ARG A 4 -20.48 6.62 10.49
N GLU A 5 -19.76 5.51 10.54
CA GLU A 5 -18.32 5.44 10.20
C GLU A 5 -17.99 5.85 8.75
N ILE A 6 -18.85 5.50 7.78
CA ILE A 6 -18.65 5.91 6.37
C ILE A 6 -18.83 7.43 6.20
N THR A 7 -19.70 8.03 7.00
CA THR A 7 -19.91 9.49 7.01
C THR A 7 -18.68 10.19 7.60
N ASP A 8 -18.10 9.60 8.64
CA ASP A 8 -16.88 10.11 9.30
C ASP A 8 -15.66 10.11 8.37
N LEU A 9 -15.43 9.04 7.59
CA LEU A 9 -14.32 9.01 6.63
C LEU A 9 -14.48 10.02 5.48
N ARG A 10 -15.72 10.25 5.03
CA ARG A 10 -16.02 11.27 4.01
C ARG A 10 -15.79 12.67 4.55
N LEU A 11 -16.25 12.95 5.78
CA LEU A 11 -16.02 14.21 6.46
C LEU A 11 -14.53 14.46 6.70
N LEU A 12 -13.79 13.46 7.20
CA LEU A 12 -12.35 13.56 7.43
C LEU A 12 -11.60 13.92 6.15
N ARG A 13 -11.92 13.25 5.05
CA ARG A 13 -11.31 13.56 3.74
C ARG A 13 -11.55 15.01 3.33
N THR A 14 -12.77 15.51 3.48
CA THR A 14 -13.12 16.90 3.16
C THR A 14 -12.44 17.90 4.10
N ILE A 15 -12.39 17.62 5.40
CA ILE A 15 -11.72 18.47 6.40
C ILE A 15 -10.23 18.63 6.08
N HIS A 16 -9.57 17.55 5.62
CA HIS A 16 -8.17 17.58 5.23
C HIS A 16 -7.93 18.03 3.78
N GLY A 17 -8.97 18.42 3.03
CA GLY A 17 -8.85 18.86 1.64
C GLY A 17 -8.32 17.80 0.69
N LEU A 18 -8.48 16.52 1.03
CA LEU A 18 -7.95 15.40 0.25
C LEU A 18 -8.88 15.11 -0.93
N GLU A 19 -8.36 15.20 -2.14
CA GLU A 19 -9.10 14.77 -3.33
C GLU A 19 -9.22 13.23 -3.35
N ARG A 20 -10.40 12.72 -3.70
CA ARG A 20 -10.58 11.29 -3.94
C ARG A 20 -10.06 10.99 -5.35
N MET A 21 -8.96 10.26 -5.45
CA MET A 21 -8.54 9.69 -6.73
C MET A 21 -9.59 8.68 -7.19
N GLU A 22 -10.13 8.87 -8.40
CA GLU A 22 -11.04 7.92 -9.01
C GLU A 22 -10.25 6.68 -9.44
N TRP A 23 -10.59 5.54 -8.83
CA TRP A 23 -9.90 4.28 -9.05
C TRP A 23 -10.79 3.34 -9.86
N PRO A 24 -10.33 2.80 -11.01
CA PRO A 24 -11.10 1.81 -11.74
C PRO A 24 -11.32 0.56 -10.87
N ALA A 25 -12.58 0.21 -10.65
CA ALA A 25 -12.91 -1.04 -9.98
C ALA A 25 -12.36 -2.21 -10.81
N GLN A 26 -11.77 -3.21 -10.14
CA GLN A 26 -11.33 -4.49 -10.73
C GLN A 26 -9.99 -4.49 -11.50
N THR A 27 -9.14 -3.47 -11.35
CA THR A 27 -7.73 -3.50 -11.82
C THR A 27 -6.75 -3.42 -10.65
N PRO A 28 -6.44 -4.56 -9.99
CA PRO A 28 -5.42 -4.63 -8.93
C PRO A 28 -4.03 -4.22 -9.45
N GLU A 29 -3.74 -4.56 -10.72
CA GLU A 29 -2.51 -4.25 -11.45
C GLU A 29 -2.12 -2.77 -11.43
N LEU A 30 -3.13 -1.91 -11.35
CA LEU A 30 -2.94 -0.47 -11.34
C LEU A 30 -2.72 0.03 -9.91
N ASN A 31 -3.19 -0.67 -8.88
CA ASN A 31 -3.22 -0.16 -7.51
C ASN A 31 -1.80 -0.15 -6.94
N PRO A 32 -1.20 1.04 -6.67
CA PRO A 32 0.14 1.11 -6.14
C PRO A 32 0.30 0.36 -4.83
N ILE A 33 -0.77 0.34 -4.00
CA ILE A 33 -0.74 -0.31 -2.70
C ILE A 33 -0.63 -1.83 -2.88
N GLU A 34 -1.39 -2.42 -3.80
CA GLU A 34 -1.30 -3.87 -4.08
C GLU A 34 0.07 -4.21 -4.68
N ASN A 35 0.54 -3.43 -5.65
CA ASN A 35 1.86 -3.65 -6.26
C ASN A 35 3.01 -3.56 -5.24
N ILE A 36 2.95 -2.60 -4.31
CA ILE A 36 3.95 -2.48 -3.24
C ILE A 36 3.82 -3.65 -2.26
N SER A 37 2.59 -4.04 -1.90
CA SER A 37 2.36 -5.19 -1.01
C SER A 37 2.92 -6.48 -1.61
N ASP A 38 2.67 -6.73 -2.90
CA ASP A 38 3.24 -7.85 -3.66
C ASP A 38 4.76 -7.82 -3.68
N TYR A 39 5.36 -6.64 -3.86
CA TYR A 39 6.82 -6.49 -3.83
C TYR A 39 7.37 -6.86 -2.44
N LEU A 40 6.78 -6.34 -1.37
CA LEU A 40 7.20 -6.63 0.00
C LEU A 40 7.09 -8.14 0.30
N ASP A 41 5.98 -8.76 -0.06
CA ASP A 41 5.74 -10.20 0.17
C ASP A 41 6.80 -11.07 -0.54
N ARG A 42 7.13 -10.74 -1.80
CA ARG A 42 8.20 -11.42 -2.55
C ARG A 42 9.56 -11.29 -1.88
N GLN A 43 9.90 -10.10 -1.39
CA GLN A 43 11.19 -9.84 -0.73
C GLN A 43 11.27 -10.60 0.61
N ILE A 44 10.23 -10.55 1.43
CA ILE A 44 10.16 -11.28 2.71
C ILE A 44 10.22 -12.79 2.49
N THR A 45 9.52 -13.30 1.47
CA THR A 45 9.58 -14.70 1.06
C THR A 45 10.98 -15.10 0.62
N ALA A 46 11.64 -14.29 -0.22
CA ALA A 46 13.01 -14.56 -0.68
C ALA A 46 14.03 -14.58 0.46
N LEU A 47 13.81 -13.78 1.51
CA LEU A 47 14.63 -13.76 2.72
C LEU A 47 14.27 -14.90 3.71
N ASN A 48 13.29 -15.76 3.40
CA ASN A 48 12.74 -16.79 4.27
C ASN A 48 12.22 -16.29 5.62
N LEU A 49 11.83 -15.01 5.70
CA LEU A 49 11.37 -14.36 6.92
C LEU A 49 9.90 -14.67 7.27
N LEU A 50 9.23 -15.52 6.48
CA LEU A 50 7.88 -15.99 6.81
C LEU A 50 7.85 -17.09 7.88
N ARG A 51 9.01 -17.68 8.22
CA ARG A 51 9.12 -18.81 9.17
C ARG A 51 9.79 -18.45 10.50
N VAL A 52 10.05 -17.16 10.73
CA VAL A 52 10.70 -16.64 11.94
C VAL A 52 9.66 -16.10 12.93
N SER A 53 10.11 -15.55 14.06
CA SER A 53 9.23 -14.89 15.02
C SER A 53 8.59 -13.62 14.41
N LEU A 54 7.43 -13.22 14.94
CA LEU A 54 6.74 -12.00 14.51
C LEU A 54 7.65 -10.77 14.56
N HIS A 55 8.45 -10.63 15.62
CA HIS A 55 9.41 -9.53 15.76
C HIS A 55 10.42 -9.49 14.60
N VAL A 56 10.97 -10.65 14.18
CA VAL A 56 11.94 -10.68 13.08
C VAL A 56 11.24 -10.40 11.74
N LEU A 57 9.99 -10.83 11.57
CA LEU A 57 9.19 -10.48 10.40
C LEU A 57 8.90 -8.97 10.33
N GLU A 58 8.53 -8.34 11.45
CA GLU A 58 8.31 -6.89 11.53
C GLU A 58 9.57 -6.09 11.18
N GLU A 59 10.71 -6.44 11.78
CA GLU A 59 12.00 -5.81 11.47
C GLU A 59 12.40 -6.02 10.00
N GLY A 60 12.17 -7.22 9.48
CA GLY A 60 12.39 -7.53 8.07
C GLY A 60 11.54 -6.68 7.13
N LEU A 61 10.25 -6.52 7.44
CA LEU A 61 9.33 -5.68 6.67
C LEU A 61 9.76 -4.21 6.69
N LEU A 62 10.14 -3.68 7.85
CA LEU A 62 10.65 -2.31 7.98
C LEU A 62 11.94 -2.10 7.18
N CYS A 63 12.84 -3.08 7.18
CA CYS A 63 14.09 -3.05 6.43
C CYS A 63 13.84 -3.03 4.91
N VAL A 64 12.99 -3.93 4.42
CA VAL A 64 12.62 -3.98 2.98
C VAL A 64 11.89 -2.69 2.58
N TRP A 65 10.95 -2.22 3.39
CA TRP A 65 10.22 -0.98 3.16
C TRP A 65 11.17 0.22 3.03
N SER A 66 12.13 0.34 3.95
CA SER A 66 13.12 1.42 3.94
C SER A 66 14.06 1.36 2.73
N SER A 67 14.17 0.18 2.10
CA SER A 67 15.00 -0.07 0.92
C SER A 67 14.23 0.01 -0.40
N LEU A 68 12.95 0.40 -0.37
CA LEU A 68 12.11 0.52 -1.57
C LEU A 68 12.74 1.50 -2.57
N PRO A 69 13.01 1.08 -3.82
CA PRO A 69 13.51 2.00 -4.83
C PRO A 69 12.47 3.08 -5.12
N ILE A 70 12.85 4.37 -5.01
CA ILE A 70 11.97 5.51 -5.34
C ILE A 70 11.42 5.39 -6.76
N SER A 71 12.24 4.87 -7.69
CA SER A 71 11.84 4.62 -9.08
C SER A 71 10.71 3.59 -9.24
N LEU A 72 10.50 2.70 -8.26
CA LEU A 72 9.33 1.81 -8.23
C LEU A 72 8.07 2.62 -7.91
N SER A 73 8.12 3.46 -6.88
CA SER A 73 7.02 4.37 -6.52
C SER A 73 6.65 5.31 -7.65
N ASP A 74 7.63 5.94 -8.30
CA ASP A 74 7.41 6.86 -9.43
C ASP A 74 6.72 6.15 -10.60
N ARG A 75 7.16 4.95 -10.94
CA ARG A 75 6.56 4.12 -11.99
C ARG A 75 5.12 3.77 -11.66
N LEU A 76 4.84 3.34 -10.43
CA LEU A 76 3.48 2.99 -10.01
C LEU A 76 2.55 4.21 -10.05
N LEU A 77 3.00 5.35 -9.50
CA LEU A 77 2.24 6.60 -9.53
C LEU A 77 2.00 7.11 -10.95
N SER A 78 2.94 6.91 -11.87
CA SER A 78 2.75 7.27 -13.28
C SER A 78 1.63 6.48 -13.96
N ARG A 79 1.45 5.21 -13.57
CA ARG A 79 0.37 4.34 -14.11
C ARG A 79 -1.00 4.67 -13.56
N CYS A 80 -1.09 5.30 -12.38
CA CYS A 80 -2.37 5.75 -11.82
C CYS A 80 -2.90 7.02 -12.45
N ARG A 81 -2.04 7.79 -13.12
CA ARG A 81 -2.39 9.08 -13.75
C ARG A 81 -2.76 8.94 -15.24
N GLN A 82 -2.75 7.72 -15.78
CA GLN A 82 -3.17 7.41 -17.16
C GLN A 82 -4.61 6.91 -17.16
#